data_AF-A0A7V1Z9L1-F1
#
_entry.id   AF-A0A7V1Z9L1-F1
#
_cell.length_a   1.000
_cell.length_b   1.000
_cell.length_c   1.000
_cell.angle_alpha   90.00
_cell.angle_beta   90.00
_cell.angle_gamma   90.00
#
_symmetry.space_group_name_H-M   'P 1'
#
loop_
_entity.id
_entity.type
_entity.pdbx_description
1 polymer ?
#
loop_
_entity_poly.entity_id
_entity_poly.type
_entity_poly.pdbx_seq_one_letter_code
_entity_poly.pdbx_strand_id
1 'polypeptide(L)'
;MWLAPSLLLCCLAGIALDGDKPSAAEDLQLLQGEWELLFVECKPERTKGYYKGLRLTVKGTIMIFSGRNDQGGVQQEKALFRLRPELSPKGIDMPNPYLADVPPQYGIYEVTAHILVLYFNSKEGGPRPKDFSLPKEDDHRYIMAVFRRVK
;
A
#
# COMPACT_ATOMS: atom_id res chain seq x y z
N MET A 1 11.84 58.51 28.34
CA MET A 1 11.38 57.46 29.29
C MET A 1 10.40 56.59 28.53
N TRP A 2 10.62 55.28 28.51
CA TRP A 2 10.23 54.36 27.42
C TRP A 2 8.76 53.92 27.49
N LEU A 3 8.07 53.92 26.35
CA LEU A 3 6.73 53.35 26.17
C LEU A 3 6.86 51.82 25.97
N ALA A 4 6.23 51.04 26.85
CA ALA A 4 6.18 49.58 26.74
C ALA A 4 5.18 49.16 25.64
N PRO A 5 5.52 48.19 24.76
CA PRO A 5 4.57 47.65 23.80
C PRO A 5 3.68 46.61 24.49
N SER A 6 2.37 46.83 24.40
CA SER A 6 1.32 45.90 24.85
C SER A 6 1.42 44.58 24.09
N LEU A 7 1.69 43.49 24.81
CA LEU A 7 1.61 42.13 24.30
C LEU A 7 0.14 41.75 24.11
N LEU A 8 -0.33 41.80 22.87
CA LEU A 8 -1.61 41.24 22.46
C LEU A 8 -1.49 39.71 22.48
N LEU A 9 -1.90 39.09 23.59
CA LEU A 9 -1.98 37.64 23.73
C LEU A 9 -3.23 37.14 23.00
N CYS A 10 -3.09 36.85 21.70
CA CYS A 10 -4.11 36.13 20.95
C CYS A 10 -4.14 34.67 21.42
N CYS A 11 -5.05 34.36 22.35
CA CYS A 11 -5.48 32.99 22.63
C CYS A 11 -6.20 32.43 21.39
N LEU A 12 -5.44 31.98 20.40
CA LEU A 12 -5.96 31.07 19.38
C LEU A 12 -6.26 29.74 20.09
N ALA A 13 -7.50 29.61 20.55
CA ALA A 13 -8.07 28.33 20.91
C ALA A 13 -7.95 27.42 19.69
N GLY A 14 -6.94 26.55 19.70
CA GLY A 14 -6.80 25.48 18.73
C GLY A 14 -8.00 24.57 18.86
N ILE A 15 -8.93 24.69 17.92
CA ILE A 15 -9.91 23.65 17.66
C ILE A 15 -9.07 22.46 17.20
N ALA A 16 -8.76 21.56 18.13
CA ALA A 16 -8.33 20.22 17.79
C ALA A 16 -9.53 19.59 17.07
N LEU A 17 -9.55 19.71 15.74
CA LEU A 17 -10.31 18.81 14.91
C LEU A 17 -9.78 17.43 15.29
N ASP A 18 -10.60 16.66 16.00
CA ASP A 18 -10.48 15.20 16.07
C ASP A 18 -10.52 14.73 14.61
N GLY A 19 -9.37 14.77 13.95
CA GLY A 19 -9.23 14.33 12.59
C GLY A 19 -9.60 12.86 12.59
N ASP A 20 -10.66 12.53 11.86
CA ASP A 20 -11.16 11.16 11.71
C ASP A 20 -9.98 10.20 11.65
N LYS A 21 -9.85 9.37 12.69
CA LYS A 21 -8.79 8.37 12.74
C LYS A 21 -8.97 7.49 11.51
N PRO A 22 -7.92 7.29 10.68
CA PRO A 22 -8.02 6.44 9.50
C PRO A 22 -8.62 5.07 9.88
N SER A 23 -9.79 4.75 9.31
CA SER A 23 -10.52 3.53 9.68
C SER A 23 -10.15 2.40 8.74
N ALA A 24 -9.71 1.27 9.32
CA ALA A 24 -9.42 0.05 8.55
C ALA A 24 -10.65 -0.44 7.76
N ALA A 25 -11.86 -0.20 8.29
CA ALA A 25 -13.10 -0.60 7.64
C ALA A 25 -13.40 0.21 6.38
N GLU A 26 -13.13 1.53 6.42
CA GLU A 26 -13.32 2.41 5.25
C GLU A 26 -12.33 2.08 4.14
N ASP A 27 -11.05 1.93 4.49
CA ASP A 27 -10.02 1.51 3.54
C ASP A 27 -10.32 0.12 2.98
N LEU A 28 -10.78 -0.82 3.80
CA LEU A 28 -11.18 -2.16 3.34
C LEU A 28 -12.33 -2.07 2.34
N GLN A 29 -13.32 -1.20 2.59
CA GLN A 29 -14.44 -0.96 1.69
C GLN A 29 -13.98 -0.37 0.35
N LEU A 30 -13.06 0.61 0.38
CA LEU A 30 -12.46 1.17 -0.83
C LEU A 30 -11.70 0.10 -1.63
N LEU A 31 -10.97 -0.79 -0.96
CA LEU A 31 -10.20 -1.86 -1.59
C LEU A 31 -11.05 -2.92 -2.28
N GLN A 32 -12.28 -3.21 -1.81
CA GLN A 32 -13.11 -4.32 -2.34
C GLN A 32 -13.37 -4.19 -3.82
N GLY A 33 -13.22 -5.24 -4.64
CA GLY A 33 -13.59 -5.23 -6.06
C GLY A 33 -12.41 -5.49 -7.00
N GLU A 34 -12.54 -5.07 -8.26
CA GLU A 34 -11.57 -5.36 -9.31
C GLU A 34 -10.68 -4.15 -9.64
N TRP A 35 -9.42 -4.44 -9.89
CA TRP A 35 -8.35 -3.48 -10.12
C TRP A 35 -7.49 -3.94 -11.30
N GLU A 36 -7.06 -3.00 -12.13
CA GLU A 36 -6.18 -3.23 -13.26
C GLU A 36 -4.86 -2.52 -13.04
N LEU A 37 -3.75 -3.24 -13.22
CA LEU A 37 -2.42 -2.69 -13.07
C LEU A 37 -2.16 -1.61 -14.12
N LEU A 38 -1.81 -0.40 -13.67
CA LEU A 38 -1.37 0.72 -14.51
C LEU A 38 0.14 0.78 -14.62
N PHE A 39 0.82 0.59 -13.49
CA PHE A 39 2.25 0.77 -13.39
C PHE A 39 2.80 -0.24 -12.38
N VAL A 40 3.95 -0.81 -12.71
CA VAL A 40 4.74 -1.58 -11.77
C VAL A 40 6.19 -1.17 -11.92
N GLU A 41 6.83 -0.90 -10.80
CA GLU A 41 8.28 -0.80 -10.73
C GLU A 41 8.79 -1.98 -9.92
N CYS A 42 9.61 -2.80 -10.57
CA CYS A 42 10.42 -3.84 -9.96
C CYS A 42 11.70 -3.99 -10.77
N LYS A 43 12.85 -4.21 -10.12
CA LYS A 43 14.10 -4.43 -10.85
C LYS A 43 14.06 -5.72 -11.69
N PRO A 44 14.79 -5.77 -12.83
CA PRO A 44 14.32 -6.43 -14.06
C PRO A 44 14.46 -7.96 -14.13
N GLU A 45 15.04 -8.61 -13.13
CA GLU A 45 15.39 -10.03 -13.24
C GLU A 45 14.19 -10.97 -13.12
N ARG A 46 13.01 -10.45 -12.72
CA ARG A 46 11.76 -11.21 -12.72
C ARG A 46 10.68 -10.49 -13.55
N THR A 47 10.64 -10.89 -14.82
CA THR A 47 9.44 -11.05 -15.68
C THR A 47 8.61 -9.81 -16.03
N LYS A 48 9.05 -9.09 -17.08
CA LYS A 48 8.18 -8.17 -17.86
C LYS A 48 6.89 -8.83 -18.37
N GLY A 49 6.87 -10.16 -18.55
CA GLY A 49 5.70 -10.93 -18.98
C GLY A 49 4.61 -11.08 -17.91
N TYR A 50 5.01 -11.33 -16.65
CA TYR A 50 4.10 -11.66 -15.55
C TYR A 50 3.12 -10.52 -15.24
N TYR A 51 3.58 -9.27 -15.37
CA TYR A 51 2.76 -8.09 -15.06
C TYR A 51 1.85 -7.65 -16.20
N LYS A 52 2.02 -8.19 -17.42
CA LYS A 52 1.22 -7.79 -18.57
C LYS A 52 -0.23 -8.25 -18.38
N GLY A 53 -1.14 -7.28 -18.25
CA GLY A 53 -2.55 -7.54 -18.01
C GLY A 53 -2.85 -8.07 -16.61
N LEU A 54 -1.95 -7.83 -15.64
CA LEU A 54 -2.19 -8.18 -14.25
C LEU A 54 -3.45 -7.45 -13.74
N ARG A 55 -4.35 -8.22 -13.16
CA ARG A 55 -5.52 -7.74 -12.42
C ARG A 55 -5.42 -8.16 -10.97
N LEU A 56 -5.98 -7.33 -10.10
CA LEU A 56 -6.12 -7.60 -8.69
C LEU A 56 -7.62 -7.61 -8.36
N THR A 57 -8.11 -8.68 -7.75
CA THR A 57 -9.46 -8.72 -7.17
C THR A 57 -9.35 -8.80 -5.65
N VAL A 58 -10.04 -7.92 -4.94
CA VAL A 58 -10.10 -7.93 -3.47
C VAL A 58 -11.48 -8.38 -3.02
N LYS A 59 -11.52 -9.41 -2.17
CA LYS A 59 -12.76 -9.92 -1.53
C LYS A 59 -12.52 -10.15 -0.05
N GLY A 60 -13.12 -9.32 0.79
CA GLY A 60 -12.77 -9.23 2.20
C GLY A 60 -11.28 -8.95 2.35
N THR A 61 -10.59 -9.79 3.12
CA THR A 61 -9.15 -9.71 3.40
C THR A 61 -8.31 -10.59 2.47
N ILE A 62 -8.84 -10.95 1.29
CA ILE A 62 -8.16 -11.78 0.29
C ILE A 62 -7.88 -10.94 -0.95
N MET A 63 -6.62 -10.89 -1.37
CA MET A 63 -6.18 -10.39 -2.67
C MET A 63 -5.98 -11.56 -3.62
N ILE A 64 -6.50 -11.44 -4.84
CA ILE A 64 -6.35 -12.42 -5.92
C ILE A 64 -5.68 -11.70 -7.08
N PHE A 65 -4.41 -11.99 -7.30
CA PHE A 65 -3.66 -11.52 -8.46
C PHE A 65 -3.90 -12.49 -9.60
N SER A 66 -4.31 -11.99 -10.76
CA SER A 66 -4.50 -12.81 -11.96
C SER A 66 -3.76 -12.20 -13.14
N GLY A 67 -2.96 -13.00 -13.83
CA GLY A 67 -2.18 -12.58 -14.99
C GLY A 67 -2.04 -13.70 -16.01
N ARG A 68 -1.30 -13.43 -17.09
CA ARG A 68 -0.89 -14.47 -18.03
C ARG A 68 0.56 -14.85 -17.76
N ASN A 69 0.84 -16.15 -17.77
CA ASN A 69 2.21 -16.63 -17.76
C ASN A 69 2.83 -16.55 -19.17
N ASP A 70 4.12 -16.86 -19.29
CA ASP A 70 4.85 -16.79 -20.56
C ASP A 70 4.34 -17.80 -21.62
N GLN A 71 3.57 -18.82 -21.20
CA GLN A 71 2.93 -19.80 -22.08
C GLN A 71 1.50 -19.40 -22.48
N GLY A 72 1.05 -18.21 -22.08
CA GLY A 72 -0.29 -17.69 -22.38
C GLY A 72 -1.42 -18.26 -21.50
N GLY A 73 -1.10 -19.13 -20.54
CA GLY A 73 -2.03 -19.65 -19.55
C GLY A 73 -2.38 -18.62 -18.48
N VAL A 74 -3.58 -18.73 -17.90
CA VAL A 74 -4.02 -17.87 -16.80
C VAL A 74 -3.41 -18.38 -15.50
N GLN A 75 -2.68 -17.52 -14.80
CA GLN A 75 -2.17 -17.78 -13.46
C GLN A 75 -2.96 -16.95 -12.45
N GLN A 76 -3.31 -17.57 -11.32
CA GLN A 76 -3.89 -16.88 -10.18
C GLN A 76 -3.08 -17.14 -8.92
N GLU A 77 -2.83 -16.09 -8.16
CA GLU A 77 -2.17 -16.13 -6.87
C GLU A 77 -3.07 -15.46 -5.83
N LYS A 78 -3.25 -16.12 -4.68
CA LYS A 78 -4.07 -15.62 -3.58
C LYS A 78 -3.19 -15.25 -2.41
N ALA A 79 -3.44 -14.09 -1.83
CA ALA A 79 -2.77 -13.64 -0.61
C ALA A 79 -3.79 -13.13 0.40
N LEU A 80 -3.55 -13.43 1.68
CA LEU A 80 -4.22 -12.76 2.78
C LEU A 80 -3.52 -11.43 3.05
N PHE A 81 -4.26 -10.43 3.54
CA PHE A 81 -3.66 -9.19 4.00
C PHE A 81 -4.32 -8.67 5.28
N ARG A 82 -3.59 -7.80 5.99
CA ARG A 82 -4.07 -7.03 7.14
C ARG A 82 -3.72 -5.57 6.94
N LEU A 83 -4.68 -4.67 7.18
CA LEU A 83 -4.46 -3.23 7.09
C LEU A 83 -4.01 -2.67 8.44
N ARG A 84 -3.12 -1.70 8.37
CA ARG A 84 -2.52 -0.95 9.49
C ARG A 84 -2.68 0.56 9.22
N PRO A 85 -3.92 1.07 9.13
CA PRO A 85 -4.18 2.47 8.77
C PRO A 85 -3.70 3.46 9.84
N GLU A 86 -3.41 2.99 11.05
CA GLU A 86 -2.86 3.77 12.15
C GLU A 86 -1.38 4.17 11.94
N LEU A 87 -0.71 3.58 10.94
CA LEU A 87 0.67 3.91 10.59
C LEU A 87 0.72 5.08 9.59
N SER A 88 1.85 5.77 9.55
CA SER A 88 2.12 6.86 8.59
C SER A 88 3.44 6.61 7.86
N PRO A 89 3.44 6.24 6.57
CA PRO A 89 2.28 5.93 5.71
C PRO A 89 1.47 4.72 6.20
N LYS A 90 0.23 4.59 5.69
CA LYS A 90 -0.65 3.46 6.03
C LYS A 90 0.01 2.14 5.66
N GLY A 91 0.00 1.17 6.58
CA GLY A 91 0.72 -0.10 6.40
C GLY A 91 -0.18 -1.24 5.95
N ILE A 92 0.36 -2.17 5.18
CA ILE A 92 -0.29 -3.43 4.80
C ILE A 92 0.64 -4.60 5.07
N ASP A 93 0.12 -5.68 5.65
CA ASP A 93 0.88 -6.87 6.01
C ASP A 93 0.30 -8.07 5.26
N MET A 94 1.13 -8.82 4.54
CA MET A 94 0.71 -10.02 3.82
C MET A 94 1.38 -11.25 4.44
N PRO A 95 0.71 -11.97 5.37
CA PRO A 95 1.24 -13.20 5.93
C PRO A 95 1.24 -14.33 4.90
N ASN A 96 2.25 -15.21 4.98
CA ASN A 96 2.27 -16.44 4.23
C ASN A 96 1.39 -17.49 4.94
N PRO A 97 0.24 -17.89 4.36
CA PRO A 97 -0.70 -18.78 5.06
C PRO A 97 -0.15 -20.20 5.24
N TYR A 98 0.93 -20.55 4.54
CA TYR A 98 1.55 -21.88 4.60
C TYR A 98 2.73 -21.95 5.57
N LEU A 99 3.24 -20.80 6.03
CA LEU A 99 4.44 -20.70 6.87
C LEU A 99 4.12 -19.85 8.11
N ALA A 100 3.56 -20.49 9.14
CA ALA A 100 3.10 -19.80 10.34
C ALA A 100 4.20 -19.06 11.12
N ASP A 101 5.44 -19.57 11.07
CA ASP A 101 6.60 -19.02 11.79
C ASP A 101 7.36 -17.94 10.98
N VAL A 102 6.91 -17.67 9.76
CA VAL A 102 7.56 -16.70 8.89
C VAL A 102 6.87 -15.35 9.05
N PRO A 103 7.64 -14.27 9.35
CA PRO A 103 7.07 -12.95 9.45
C PRO A 103 6.38 -12.54 8.14
N PRO A 104 5.29 -11.76 8.20
CA PRO A 104 4.60 -11.34 7.00
C PRO A 104 5.50 -10.48 6.10
N GLN A 105 5.09 -10.39 4.85
CA GLN A 105 5.59 -9.37 3.95
C GLN A 105 5.04 -8.01 4.38
N TYR A 106 5.92 -7.07 4.69
CA TYR A 106 5.52 -5.73 5.14
C TYR A 106 5.53 -4.73 3.97
N GLY A 107 4.46 -3.94 3.87
CA GLY A 107 4.32 -2.90 2.85
C GLY A 107 3.60 -1.65 3.35
N ILE A 108 3.44 -0.69 2.47
CA ILE A 108 2.59 0.48 2.65
C ILE A 108 1.58 0.56 1.51
N TYR A 109 0.47 1.25 1.76
CA TYR A 109 -0.57 1.41 0.76
C TYR A 109 -1.19 2.81 0.81
N GLU A 110 -1.72 3.21 -0.34
CA GLU A 110 -2.64 4.32 -0.47
C GLU A 110 -3.83 3.86 -1.31
N VAL A 111 -5.03 4.23 -0.90
CA VAL A 111 -6.26 3.82 -1.60
C VAL A 111 -7.24 4.98 -1.65
N THR A 112 -7.84 5.14 -2.82
CA THR A 112 -8.95 6.05 -3.10
C THR A 112 -10.05 5.28 -3.84
N ALA A 113 -11.12 5.96 -4.25
CA ALA A 113 -12.17 5.36 -5.07
C ALA A 113 -11.68 4.87 -6.46
N HIS A 114 -10.52 5.35 -6.93
CA HIS A 114 -10.06 5.13 -8.30
C HIS A 114 -8.67 4.53 -8.41
N ILE A 115 -7.80 4.79 -7.42
CA ILE A 115 -6.40 4.40 -7.44
C ILE A 115 -6.07 3.60 -6.18
N LEU A 116 -5.30 2.54 -6.38
CA LEU A 116 -4.67 1.76 -5.33
C LEU A 116 -3.16 1.75 -5.61
N VAL A 117 -2.38 2.24 -4.64
CA VAL A 117 -0.92 2.11 -4.65
C VAL A 117 -0.53 1.09 -3.59
N LEU A 118 0.26 0.11 -4.00
CA LEU A 118 0.84 -0.88 -3.13
C LEU A 118 2.36 -0.81 -3.24
N TYR A 119 3.04 -0.83 -2.11
CA TYR A 119 4.50 -0.85 -2.08
C TYR A 119 5.00 -1.81 -1.02
N PHE A 120 5.69 -2.88 -1.42
CA PHE A 120 6.10 -3.95 -0.52
C PHE A 120 7.59 -4.24 -0.60
N ASN A 121 8.12 -4.74 0.51
CA ASN A 121 9.38 -5.49 0.52
C ASN A 121 9.09 -6.97 0.24
N SER A 122 9.55 -7.55 -0.87
CA SER A 122 9.42 -8.96 -1.27
C SER A 122 10.12 -9.95 -0.35
N LYS A 123 10.99 -9.48 0.55
CA LYS A 123 11.57 -10.32 1.61
C LYS A 123 10.63 -10.36 2.81
N GLU A 124 10.15 -11.56 3.16
CA GLU A 124 9.44 -11.84 4.41
C GLU A 124 10.27 -11.36 5.62
N GLY A 125 9.63 -10.62 6.54
CA GLY A 125 10.32 -10.01 7.68
C GLY A 125 11.27 -8.85 7.34
N GLY A 126 11.33 -8.42 6.08
CA GLY A 126 12.08 -7.24 5.67
C GLY A 126 11.53 -5.94 6.30
N PRO A 127 12.29 -4.85 6.29
CA PRO A 127 11.79 -3.57 6.78
C PRO A 127 10.59 -3.10 5.96
N ARG A 128 9.57 -2.54 6.64
CA ARG A 128 8.46 -1.83 5.99
C ARG A 128 9.01 -0.59 5.27
N PRO A 129 8.59 -0.31 4.02
CA PRO A 129 8.88 0.96 3.37
C PRO A 129 8.44 2.15 4.22
N LYS A 130 9.22 3.24 4.20
CA LYS A 130 8.92 4.46 4.98
C LYS A 130 8.19 5.53 4.17
N ASP A 131 8.27 5.44 2.85
CA ASP A 131 7.63 6.34 1.90
C ASP A 131 7.49 5.61 0.55
N PHE A 132 6.85 6.26 -0.43
CA PHE A 132 6.67 5.75 -1.79
C PHE A 132 7.83 6.15 -2.72
N SER A 133 9.05 6.28 -2.19
CA SER A 133 10.24 6.51 -3.03
C SER A 133 10.83 5.19 -3.45
N LEU A 134 11.22 5.10 -4.71
CA LEU A 134 11.99 3.98 -5.20
C LEU A 134 13.42 4.06 -4.64
N PRO A 135 13.98 2.97 -4.08
CA PRO A 135 15.36 2.97 -3.59
C PRO A 135 16.30 3.30 -4.75
N LYS A 136 17.25 4.19 -4.49
CA LYS A 136 18.28 4.60 -5.47
C LYS A 136 19.31 3.50 -5.75
N GLU A 137 19.40 2.49 -4.87
CA GLU A 137 20.39 1.41 -4.92
C GLU A 137 19.77 0.06 -5.36
N ASP A 138 20.62 -0.96 -5.56
CA ASP A 138 20.29 -2.35 -5.94
C ASP A 138 19.53 -3.15 -4.87
N ASP A 139 18.59 -2.52 -4.16
CA ASP A 139 17.66 -3.27 -3.33
C ASP A 139 16.52 -3.83 -4.19
N HIS A 140 16.79 -4.98 -4.82
CA HIS A 140 15.85 -5.76 -5.64
C HIS A 140 14.62 -6.27 -4.88
N ARG A 141 14.50 -5.95 -3.59
CA ARG A 141 13.45 -6.45 -2.73
C ARG A 141 12.21 -5.57 -2.74
N TYR A 142 12.16 -4.45 -3.43
CA TYR A 142 10.97 -3.61 -3.41
C TYR A 142 10.16 -3.69 -4.70
N ILE A 143 8.83 -3.82 -4.54
CA ILE A 143 7.86 -3.85 -5.65
C ILE A 143 6.82 -2.78 -5.40
N MET A 144 6.74 -1.81 -6.31
CA MET A 144 5.68 -0.80 -6.33
C MET A 144 4.69 -1.14 -7.43
N ALA A 145 3.40 -1.17 -7.11
CA ALA A 145 2.34 -1.41 -8.07
C ALA A 145 1.24 -0.37 -7.89
N VAL A 146 0.86 0.27 -8.99
CA VAL A 146 -0.25 1.22 -9.05
C VAL A 146 -1.35 0.59 -9.89
N PHE A 147 -2.55 0.54 -9.34
CA PHE A 147 -3.72 0.00 -9.98
C PHE A 147 -4.79 1.08 -10.15
N ARG A 148 -5.56 0.97 -11.23
CA ARG A 148 -6.84 1.67 -11.37
C ARG A 148 -8.00 0.74 -11.04
N ARG A 149 -9.07 1.32 -10.53
CA ARG A 149 -10.33 0.63 -10.35
C ARG A 149 -10.93 0.20 -11.69
N VAL A 150 -11.37 -1.05 -11.79
CA VAL A 150 -12.23 -1.52 -12.88
C VAL A 150 -13.67 -1.25 -12.44
N LYS A 151 -14.42 -0.57 -13.31
CA LYS A 151 -15.80 -0.10 -13.07
C LYS A 151 -16.68 -1.12 -12.37
#